data_AF-A0A519SSR9-F1
#
_entry.id   AF-A0A519SSR9-F1
#
_cell.length_a   1.000
_cell.length_b   1.000
_cell.length_c   1.000
_cell.angle_alpha   90.00
_cell.angle_beta   90.00
_cell.angle_gamma   90.00
#
_symmetry.space_group_name_H-M   'P 1'
#
loop_
_entity.id
_entity.type
_entity.pdbx_description
1 polymer ?
#
loop_
_entity_poly.entity_id
_entity_poly.type
_entity_poly.pdbx_seq_one_letter_code
_entity_poly.pdbx_strand_id
1 'polypeptide(L)'
;VMLVGLLGKNAVLIVEFAVQEHEHGMSVRDAAIAGAKARFRPILMTSFAFIAGLIPLVLATGAGAIGNRTIGTAALGGMLFGTVFGVIIVPGLYYIFGSMAEGRKLIQDENEYPISEGVEPRVVLEEMEPYA
;
A
#
# COMPACT_ATOMS: atom_id res chain seq x y z
N VAL A 1 3.85 17.58 13.15
CA VAL A 1 3.14 16.37 13.64
C VAL A 1 1.87 16.09 12.84
N MET A 2 0.89 17.00 12.76
CA MET A 2 -0.35 16.80 12.00
C MET A 2 -0.15 16.29 10.56
N LEU A 3 0.70 16.95 9.77
CA LEU A 3 0.98 16.54 8.38
C LEU A 3 1.62 15.14 8.27
N VAL A 4 2.42 14.74 9.27
CA VAL A 4 3.00 13.39 9.30
C VAL A 4 1.89 12.34 9.38
N GLY A 5 0.88 12.57 10.21
CA GLY A 5 -0.27 11.68 10.32
C GLY A 5 -1.15 11.68 9.07
N LEU A 6 -1.49 12.86 8.53
CA LEU A 6 -2.35 12.97 7.34
C LEU A 6 -1.69 12.34 6.10
N LEU A 7 -0.42 12.67 5.85
CA LEU A 7 0.32 12.13 4.72
C LEU A 7 0.65 10.64 4.93
N GLY A 8 0.98 10.24 6.17
CA GLY A 8 1.22 8.85 6.53
C GLY A 8 -0.01 7.97 6.31
N LYS A 9 -1.21 8.42 6.71
CA LYS A 9 -2.48 7.73 6.41
C LYS A 9 -2.69 7.56 4.91
N ASN A 10 -2.41 8.61 4.13
CA ASN A 10 -2.57 8.54 2.68
C ASN A 10 -1.57 7.56 2.05
N ALA A 11 -0.34 7.52 2.55
CA ALA A 11 0.70 6.60 2.09
C ALA A 11 0.39 5.14 2.45
N VAL A 12 0.03 4.85 3.71
CA VAL A 12 -0.26 3.48 4.15
C VAL A 12 -1.44 2.88 3.39
N LEU A 13 -2.46 3.67 3.06
CA LEU A 13 -3.61 3.18 2.28
C LEU A 13 -3.25 2.84 0.82
N ILE A 14 -2.26 3.51 0.22
CA ILE A 14 -1.74 3.12 -1.10
C ILE A 14 -1.04 1.76 -0.99
N VAL A 15 -0.15 1.64 0.00
CA VAL A 15 0.66 0.43 0.21
C VAL A 15 -0.22 -0.77 0.56
N GLU A 16 -1.18 -0.60 1.47
CA GLU A 16 -2.11 -1.66 1.87
C GLU A 16 -2.91 -2.19 0.69
N PHE A 17 -3.45 -1.31 -0.16
CA PHE A 17 -4.16 -1.73 -1.37
C PHE A 17 -3.22 -2.44 -2.35
N ALA A 18 -2.00 -1.94 -2.53
CA ALA A 18 -1.01 -2.60 -3.39
C ALA A 18 -0.64 -4.00 -2.86
N VAL A 19 -0.44 -4.16 -1.55
CA VAL A 19 -0.20 -5.47 -0.93
C VAL A 19 -1.35 -6.43 -1.20
N GLN A 20 -2.60 -6.00 -0.99
CA GLN A 20 -3.77 -6.83 -1.25
C GLN A 20 -3.86 -7.28 -2.72
N GLU A 21 -3.63 -6.38 -3.68
CA GLU A 21 -3.64 -6.74 -5.11
C GLU A 21 -2.48 -7.68 -5.48
N HIS A 22 -1.31 -7.51 -4.86
CA HIS A 22 -0.18 -8.41 -5.04
C HIS A 22 -0.48 -9.81 -4.48
N GLU A 23 -1.11 -9.90 -3.31
CA GLU A 23 -1.59 -11.15 -2.71
C GLU A 23 -2.65 -11.84 -3.57
N HIS A 24 -3.46 -11.08 -4.31
CA HIS A 24 -4.38 -11.60 -5.34
C HIS A 24 -3.68 -12.03 -6.64
N GLY A 25 -2.35 -12.07 -6.67
CA GLY A 25 -1.55 -12.60 -7.77
C GLY A 25 -1.10 -11.56 -8.80
N MET A 26 -1.31 -10.26 -8.58
CA MET A 26 -0.74 -9.23 -9.46
C MET A 26 0.77 -9.12 -9.28
N SER A 27 1.50 -8.73 -10.34
CA SER A 27 2.91 -8.36 -10.21
C SER A 27 3.09 -7.17 -9.26
N VAL A 28 4.23 -7.05 -8.57
CA VAL A 28 4.52 -5.89 -7.68
C VAL A 28 4.31 -4.56 -8.39
N ARG A 29 4.66 -4.48 -9.68
CA ARG A 29 4.48 -3.26 -10.49
C ARG A 29 3.00 -2.94 -10.68
N ASP A 30 2.20 -3.92 -11.09
CA ASP A 30 0.79 -3.70 -11.40
C ASP A 30 -0.01 -3.41 -10.12
N ALA A 31 0.31 -4.12 -9.05
CA ALA A 31 -0.19 -3.87 -7.70
C ALA A 31 0.09 -2.44 -7.22
N ALA A 32 1.32 -1.94 -7.40
CA ALA A 32 1.68 -0.56 -7.06
C ALA A 32 0.81 0.47 -7.80
N ILE A 33 0.61 0.25 -9.11
CA ILE A 33 -0.20 1.12 -9.97
C ILE A 33 -1.68 1.04 -9.58
N ALA A 34 -2.19 -0.14 -9.26
CA ALA A 34 -3.56 -0.35 -8.81
C ALA A 34 -3.84 0.40 -7.50
N GLY A 35 -2.96 0.26 -6.50
CA GLY A 35 -3.05 0.99 -5.24
C GLY A 35 -3.01 2.50 -5.42
N ALA A 36 -2.10 3.00 -6.27
CA ALA A 36 -2.03 4.42 -6.59
C ALA A 36 -3.34 4.94 -7.20
N LYS A 37 -3.90 4.22 -8.19
CA LYS A 37 -5.14 4.61 -8.87
C LYS A 37 -6.35 4.59 -7.94
N ALA A 38 -6.49 3.55 -7.12
CA ALA A 38 -7.60 3.40 -6.18
C ALA A 38 -7.65 4.55 -5.16
N ARG A 39 -6.47 5.02 -4.73
CA ARG A 39 -6.36 6.05 -3.69
C ARG A 39 -6.20 7.47 -4.23
N PHE A 40 -5.89 7.65 -5.51
CA PHE A 40 -5.65 8.97 -6.10
C PHE A 40 -6.80 9.96 -5.85
N ARG A 41 -8.03 9.59 -6.22
CA ARG A 41 -9.21 10.45 -6.05
C ARG A 41 -9.50 10.75 -4.57
N PRO A 42 -9.57 9.74 -3.66
CA PRO A 42 -9.72 9.98 -2.23
C PRO A 42 -8.65 10.90 -1.63
N ILE A 43 -7.38 10.71 -2.01
CA ILE A 43 -6.27 11.51 -1.49
C ILE A 43 -6.45 12.97 -1.90
N LEU A 44 -6.67 13.24 -3.19
CA LEU A 44 -6.90 14.60 -3.67
C LEU A 44 -8.11 15.27 -3.01
N MET A 45 -9.21 14.52 -2.84
CA MET A 45 -10.41 15.03 -2.16
C MET A 45 -10.07 15.52 -0.75
N THR A 46 -9.39 14.71 0.05
CA THR A 46 -9.03 15.07 1.43
C THR A 46 -8.01 16.22 1.49
N SER A 47 -7.02 16.23 0.58
CA SER A 47 -6.02 17.28 0.51
C SER A 47 -6.62 18.62 0.13
N PHE A 48 -7.49 18.66 -0.89
CA PHE A 48 -8.16 19.88 -1.29
C PHE A 48 -9.15 20.36 -0.24
N ALA A 49 -9.89 19.47 0.41
CA ALA A 49 -10.77 19.83 1.52
C ALA A 49 -9.98 20.45 2.69
N PHE A 50 -8.85 19.85 3.05
CA PHE A 50 -7.98 20.38 4.10
C PHE A 50 -7.40 21.76 3.74
N ILE A 51 -6.87 21.91 2.53
CA ILE A 51 -6.33 23.18 2.03
C ILE A 51 -7.40 24.28 2.01
N ALA A 52 -8.61 23.96 1.51
CA ALA A 52 -9.72 24.90 1.49
C ALA A 52 -10.13 25.32 2.92
N GLY A 53 -10.15 24.39 3.87
CA GLY A 53 -10.42 24.67 5.27
C GLY A 53 -9.38 25.58 5.94
N LEU A 54 -8.17 25.68 5.41
CA LEU A 54 -7.11 26.56 5.92
C LEU A 54 -7.14 27.98 5.34
N ILE A 55 -7.94 28.24 4.29
CA ILE A 55 -8.01 29.57 3.64
C ILE A 55 -8.26 30.70 4.66
N PRO A 56 -9.22 30.58 5.61
CA PRO A 56 -9.47 31.65 6.59
C PRO A 56 -8.29 31.89 7.52
N LEU A 57 -7.53 30.84 7.87
CA LEU A 57 -6.35 30.94 8.73
C LEU A 57 -5.21 31.69 8.04
N VAL A 58 -4.99 31.40 6.75
CA VAL A 58 -3.98 32.06 5.92
C VAL A 58 -4.29 33.54 5.71
N LEU A 59 -5.57 33.91 5.68
CA LEU A 59 -6.02 35.29 5.50
C LEU A 59 -6.30 36.04 6.82
N ALA A 60 -6.17 35.37 7.97
CA ALA A 60 -6.56 35.91 9.27
C ALA A 60 -5.93 37.27 9.57
N THR A 61 -6.70 38.19 10.16
CA THR A 61 -6.26 39.54 10.57
C THR A 61 -6.66 39.80 12.02
N GLY A 62 -6.00 40.75 12.68
CA GLY A 62 -6.28 41.09 14.08
C GLY A 62 -5.50 40.25 15.09
N ALA A 63 -6.05 40.07 16.29
CA ALA A 63 -5.39 39.35 17.38
C ALA A 63 -5.11 37.89 16.98
N GLY A 64 -3.87 37.44 17.19
CA GLY A 64 -3.46 36.08 16.82
C GLY A 64 -3.24 35.84 15.32
N ALA A 65 -3.34 36.88 14.47
CA ALA A 65 -3.17 36.75 13.02
C ALA A 65 -1.82 36.12 12.63
N ILE A 66 -0.72 36.51 13.30
CA ILE A 66 0.60 35.94 13.03
C ILE A 66 0.62 34.43 13.28
N GLY A 67 0.05 33.97 14.41
CA GLY A 67 -0.03 32.54 14.72
C GLY A 67 -0.88 31.76 13.71
N ASN A 68 -2.08 32.28 13.40
CA ASN A 68 -3.00 31.66 12.45
C ASN A 68 -2.39 31.57 11.04
N ARG A 69 -1.77 32.65 10.56
CA ARG A 69 -1.07 32.67 9.27
C ARG A 69 0.11 31.72 9.24
N THR A 70 0.89 31.65 10.32
CA THR A 70 2.07 30.77 10.40
C THR A 70 1.65 29.30 10.31
N ILE A 71 0.67 28.88 11.10
CA ILE A 71 0.18 27.50 11.09
C ILE A 71 -0.53 27.19 9.76
N GLY A 72 -1.38 28.11 9.29
CA GLY A 72 -2.14 27.94 8.05
C GLY A 72 -1.25 27.81 6.81
N THR A 73 -0.25 28.69 6.65
CA THR A 73 0.65 28.66 5.50
C THR A 73 1.58 27.45 5.53
N ALA A 74 2.13 27.10 6.69
CA ALA A 74 2.96 25.89 6.85
C ALA A 74 2.17 24.61 6.54
N ALA A 75 0.94 24.50 7.04
CA ALA A 75 0.09 23.34 6.80
C ALA A 75 -0.39 23.26 5.33
N LEU A 76 -0.77 24.38 4.72
CA LEU A 76 -1.17 24.44 3.31
C LEU A 76 -0.02 23.99 2.40
N GLY A 77 1.16 24.59 2.58
CA GLY A 77 2.34 24.23 1.80
C GLY A 77 2.69 22.76 1.98
N GLY A 78 2.82 22.31 3.23
CA GLY A 78 3.17 20.92 3.51
C GLY A 78 2.15 19.91 2.99
N MET A 79 0.85 20.22 3.00
CA MET A 79 -0.16 19.35 2.40
C MET A 79 -0.05 19.30 0.88
N LEU A 80 0.16 20.44 0.22
CA LEU A 80 0.27 20.53 -1.23
C LEU A 80 1.49 19.76 -1.72
N PHE A 81 2.67 20.06 -1.18
CA PHE A 81 3.91 19.36 -1.51
C PHE A 81 3.82 17.88 -1.13
N GLY A 82 3.40 17.56 0.10
CA GLY A 82 3.29 16.18 0.57
C GLY A 82 2.34 15.33 -0.26
N THR A 83 1.24 15.90 -0.75
CA THR A 83 0.29 15.18 -1.61
C THR A 83 0.85 14.91 -2.99
N VAL A 84 1.40 15.94 -3.66
CA VAL A 84 1.94 15.83 -5.02
C VAL A 84 3.09 14.82 -5.06
N PHE A 85 4.04 14.96 -4.15
CA PHE A 85 5.17 14.05 -4.07
C PHE A 85 4.76 12.68 -3.51
N GLY A 86 3.87 12.63 -2.51
CA GLY A 86 3.45 11.38 -1.88
C GLY A 86 2.75 10.42 -2.86
N VAL A 87 1.86 10.93 -3.71
CA VAL A 87 1.15 10.10 -4.70
C VAL A 87 2.10 9.44 -5.71
N ILE A 88 3.24 10.07 -6.01
CA ILE A 88 4.23 9.56 -6.98
C ILE A 88 5.29 8.70 -6.29
N ILE A 89 5.81 9.18 -5.17
CA ILE A 89 6.92 8.54 -4.46
C ILE A 89 6.46 7.24 -3.78
N VAL A 90 5.28 7.21 -3.15
CA VAL A 90 4.84 6.04 -2.37
C VAL A 90 4.70 4.77 -3.22
N PRO A 91 4.03 4.78 -4.40
CA PRO A 91 3.99 3.60 -5.27
C PRO A 91 5.39 3.20 -5.78
N GLY A 92 6.25 4.19 -6.07
CA GLY A 92 7.63 3.94 -6.49
C GLY A 92 8.47 3.26 -5.41
N LEU A 93 8.33 3.71 -4.15
CA LEU A 93 8.97 3.06 -3.00
C LEU A 93 8.45 1.63 -2.82
N TYR A 94 7.13 1.43 -2.88
CA TYR A 94 6.55 0.08 -2.81
C TYR A 94 7.13 -0.84 -3.90
N TYR A 95 7.24 -0.36 -5.14
CA TYR A 95 7.84 -1.13 -6.24
C TYR A 95 9.30 -1.51 -5.95
N ILE A 96 10.12 -0.56 -5.51
CA ILE A 96 11.53 -0.81 -5.19
C ILE A 96 11.68 -1.87 -4.09
N PHE A 97 10.93 -1.71 -2.98
CA PHE A 97 11.02 -2.65 -1.86
C PHE A 97 10.38 -3.99 -2.16
N GLY A 98 9.26 -4.02 -2.88
CA GLY A 98 8.59 -5.24 -3.31
C GLY A 98 9.47 -6.07 -4.25
N SER A 99 10.06 -5.46 -5.28
CA SER A 99 10.96 -6.17 -6.20
C SER A 99 12.25 -6.66 -5.52
N MET A 100 12.76 -5.93 -4.52
CA MET A 100 13.90 -6.40 -3.72
C MET A 100 13.53 -7.58 -2.80
N ALA A 101 12.28 -7.66 -2.34
CA ALA A 101 11.79 -8.78 -1.54
C ALA A 101 11.56 -10.03 -2.41
N GLU A 102 10.95 -9.89 -3.59
CA GLU A 102 10.77 -10.99 -4.55
C GLU A 102 12.11 -11.61 -5.00
N GLY A 103 13.12 -10.77 -5.23
CA GLY A 103 14.47 -11.22 -5.60
C GLY A 103 15.21 -12.02 -4.51
N ARG A 104 14.68 -12.05 -3.27
CA ARG A 104 15.18 -12.85 -2.15
C ARG A 104 14.23 -14.00 -1.81
N LYS A 105 13.87 -14.84 -2.79
CA LYS A 105 13.33 -16.18 -2.50
C LYS A 105 14.37 -16.98 -1.70
N LEU A 106 14.31 -16.86 -0.38
CA LEU A 106 15.18 -17.52 0.59
C LEU A 106 14.66 -18.92 0.99
N ILE A 107 13.53 -19.36 0.44
CA ILE A 107 13.04 -20.73 0.58
C ILE A 107 12.54 -21.19 -0.79
N GLN A 108 13.27 -22.15 -1.36
CA GLN A 108 12.96 -22.79 -2.65
C GLN A 108 12.16 -24.09 -2.45
N ASP A 109 11.69 -24.34 -1.22
CA ASP A 109 11.21 -25.64 -0.74
C ASP A 109 9.92 -25.53 0.10
N GLU A 110 9.01 -24.62 -0.26
CA GLU A 110 7.60 -24.75 0.18
C GLU A 110 6.93 -25.85 -0.66
N ASN A 111 7.14 -27.10 -0.25
CA ASN A 111 6.28 -28.20 -0.67
C ASN A 111 4.88 -27.93 -0.09
N GLU A 112 4.02 -27.35 -0.91
CA GLU A 112 2.58 -27.18 -0.61
C GLU A 112 1.85 -28.54 -0.50
N TYR A 113 2.53 -29.62 -0.90
CA TYR A 113 2.09 -31.00 -0.72
C TYR A 113 2.69 -31.57 0.57
N PRO A 114 1.86 -31.97 1.55
CA PRO A 114 2.30 -32.75 2.69
C PRO A 114 3.01 -34.01 2.21
N ILE A 115 4.20 -34.30 2.74
CA ILE A 115 4.97 -35.53 2.45
C ILE A 115 4.15 -36.81 2.71
N SER A 116 3.04 -36.70 3.45
CA SER A 116 2.09 -37.78 3.71
C SER A 116 1.25 -38.22 2.50
N GLU A 117 1.18 -37.44 1.41
CA GLU A 117 0.35 -37.75 0.24
C GLU A 117 1.14 -38.46 -0.89
N GLY A 118 2.46 -38.54 -0.78
CA GLY A 118 3.36 -39.10 -1.81
C GLY A 118 3.77 -40.56 -1.61
N VAL A 119 3.19 -41.28 -0.65
CA VAL A 119 3.51 -42.70 -0.41
C VAL A 119 2.20 -43.47 -0.29
N GLU A 120 1.64 -43.88 -1.43
CA GLU A 120 0.77 -45.05 -1.48
C GLU A 120 1.63 -46.29 -1.75
N PRO A 121 1.95 -47.12 -0.74
CA PRO A 121 2.56 -48.40 -0.98
C PRO A 121 1.45 -49.43 -1.21
N ARG A 122 1.40 -49.96 -2.44
CA ARG A 122 1.21 -51.41 -2.64
C ARG A 122 -0.16 -51.99 -2.20
N VAL A 123 -1.28 -51.30 -2.43
CA VAL A 123 -2.63 -51.89 -2.27
C VAL A 123 -3.12 -52.61 -3.54
N VAL A 124 -2.41 -52.46 -4.67
CA VAL A 124 -2.88 -52.93 -5.99
C VAL A 124 -2.70 -54.45 -6.25
N LEU A 125 -2.00 -55.21 -5.40
CA LEU A 125 -1.61 -56.59 -5.78
C LEU A 125 -2.17 -57.73 -4.91
N GLU A 126 -2.99 -57.47 -3.89
CA GLU A 126 -3.56 -58.56 -3.05
C GLU A 126 -5.03 -58.88 -3.37
N GLU A 127 -5.76 -58.03 -4.12
CA GLU A 127 -7.14 -58.30 -4.55
C GLU A 127 -7.25 -59.02 -5.90
N MET A 128 -6.13 -59.43 -6.52
CA MET A 128 -6.11 -60.00 -7.88
C MET A 128 -5.61 -61.44 -7.96
N GLU A 129 -5.99 -62.31 -7.03
CA GLU A 129 -5.95 -63.76 -7.24
C GLU A 129 -7.23 -64.45 -6.70
N PRO A 130 -7.81 -65.44 -7.41
CA PRO A 130 -8.55 -65.19 -8.65
C PRO A 130 -9.86 -66.01 -8.76
N TYR A 131 -10.78 -65.48 -9.57
CA TYR A 131 -11.68 -66.27 -10.41
C TYR A 131 -10.94 -66.65 -11.72
N ALA A 132 -9.85 -67.43 -11.62
CA ALA A 132 -9.10 -67.95 -12.77
C ALA A 132 -8.46 -69.30 -12.42
#